data_AF-A0A7S1BHI4-F1
#
_entry.id   AF-A0A7S1BHI4-F1
#
_cell.length_a   1.000
_cell.length_b   1.000
_cell.length_c   1.000
_cell.angle_alpha   90.00
_cell.angle_beta   90.00
_cell.angle_gamma   90.00
#
_symmetry.space_group_name_H-M   'P 1'
#
loop_
_entity.id
_entity.type
_entity.pdbx_description
1 polymer ?
#
loop_
_entity_poly.entity_id
_entity_poly.type
_entity_poly.pdbx_seq_one_letter_code
_entity_poly.pdbx_strand_id
1 'polypeptide(L)'
;MTSSSVLLLLFPLLLTFPPVAALHVVITGGTGPLGQAVSHVLSNPPQSHKITVLTRNSFLASTPSRVSSDFGWIGKSFLSSHPNVFLRDWDGGDLLDIVGKDWIGWQEDTLSNADVVINLVGGLTVQRSMATERIIRGLSEVGNPRTMVVSVSPTDEDLRTKLRKDRVALCEKMVQANCPNGVCLRFGEEKKEFQRACEEIVRLVDSL
;
A
#
# COMPACT_ATOMS: atom_id res chain seq x y z
N MET A 1 61.80 -33.92 17.59
CA MET A 1 60.70 -33.99 16.60
C MET A 1 59.39 -33.81 17.34
N THR A 2 58.95 -32.57 17.52
CA THR A 2 57.69 -32.24 18.20
C THR A 2 56.64 -31.97 17.14
N SER A 3 55.66 -32.88 17.01
CA SER A 3 54.56 -32.77 16.07
C SER A 3 53.58 -31.71 16.58
N SER A 4 53.49 -30.58 15.89
CA SER A 4 52.50 -29.53 16.17
C SER A 4 51.17 -29.91 15.54
N SER A 5 50.22 -30.32 16.37
CA SER A 5 48.82 -30.52 15.98
C SER A 5 48.18 -29.17 15.62
N VAL A 6 47.90 -28.97 14.33
CA VAL A 6 47.14 -27.83 13.82
C VAL A 6 45.67 -28.05 14.20
N LEU A 7 45.20 -27.35 15.23
CA LEU A 7 43.79 -27.33 15.62
C LEU A 7 43.02 -26.48 14.60
N LEU A 8 42.35 -27.12 13.64
CA LEU A 8 41.42 -26.46 12.74
C LEU A 8 40.17 -26.05 13.54
N LEU A 9 40.10 -24.77 13.93
CA LEU A 9 38.88 -24.16 14.45
C LEU A 9 37.90 -23.97 13.29
N LEU A 10 36.98 -24.92 13.12
CA LEU A 10 35.77 -24.74 12.32
C LEU A 10 34.89 -23.68 13.00
N PHE A 11 35.05 -22.43 12.57
CA PHE A 11 34.07 -21.39 12.88
C PHE A 11 32.74 -21.79 12.22
N PRO A 12 31.62 -21.87 12.97
CA PRO A 12 30.32 -22.01 12.35
C PRO A 12 30.07 -20.73 11.55
N LEU A 13 30.08 -20.85 10.23
CA LEU A 13 29.61 -19.81 9.34
C LEU A 13 28.12 -19.63 9.67
N LEU A 14 27.82 -18.68 10.55
CA LEU A 14 26.47 -18.17 10.75
C LEU A 14 26.01 -17.65 9.38
N LEU A 15 25.28 -18.50 8.66
CA LEU A 15 24.49 -18.12 7.50
C LEU A 15 23.43 -17.15 8.02
N THR A 16 23.80 -15.87 8.13
CA THR A 16 22.84 -14.80 8.21
C THR A 16 22.14 -14.80 6.86
N PHE A 17 20.94 -15.38 6.82
CA PHE A 17 20.06 -15.18 5.67
C PHE A 17 19.97 -13.67 5.45
N PRO A 18 20.21 -13.18 4.21
CA PRO A 18 19.98 -11.77 3.94
C PRO A 18 18.53 -11.47 4.36
N PRO A 19 18.29 -10.39 5.12
CA PRO A 19 16.93 -9.97 5.42
C PRO A 19 16.14 -9.90 4.11
N VAL A 20 14.87 -10.32 4.15
CA VAL A 20 13.93 -10.23 3.03
C VAL A 20 14.14 -8.90 2.32
N ALA A 21 14.31 -8.94 0.99
CA ALA A 21 14.59 -7.74 0.22
C ALA A 21 13.50 -6.70 0.50
N ALA A 22 13.91 -5.47 0.80
CA ALA A 22 12.96 -4.39 1.06
C ALA A 22 12.02 -4.24 -0.15
N LEU A 23 10.75 -4.61 0.05
CA LEU A 23 9.71 -4.51 -0.97
C LEU A 23 9.40 -3.06 -1.34
N HIS A 24 8.94 -2.88 -2.57
CA HIS A 24 8.27 -1.68 -3.04
C HIS A 24 6.76 -1.82 -2.88
N VAL A 25 6.21 -1.10 -1.90
CA VAL A 25 4.78 -1.13 -1.57
C VAL A 25 4.12 0.15 -2.05
N VAL A 26 3.06 0.03 -2.84
CA VAL A 26 2.25 1.15 -3.32
C VAL A 26 0.94 1.16 -2.55
N ILE A 27 0.55 2.31 -1.98
CA ILE A 27 -0.67 2.43 -1.18
C ILE A 27 -1.58 3.51 -1.77
N THR A 28 -2.78 3.13 -2.21
CA THR A 28 -3.84 4.08 -2.56
C THR A 28 -4.74 4.31 -1.36
N GLY A 29 -5.24 5.54 -1.19
CA GLY A 29 -5.93 5.91 0.05
C GLY A 29 -5.01 5.94 1.28
N GLY A 30 -3.69 5.99 1.06
CA GLY A 30 -2.68 5.96 2.12
C GLY A 30 -2.69 7.18 3.05
N THR A 31 -3.37 8.27 2.65
CA THR A 31 -3.55 9.47 3.47
C THR A 31 -4.58 9.32 4.59
N GLY A 32 -5.44 8.28 4.52
CA GLY A 32 -6.38 7.97 5.58
C GLY A 32 -5.70 7.32 6.80
N PRO A 33 -6.41 7.20 7.95
CA PRO A 33 -5.83 6.67 9.17
C PRO A 33 -5.20 5.28 9.01
N LEU A 34 -5.85 4.36 8.28
CA LEU A 34 -5.36 2.99 8.08
C LEU A 34 -4.10 2.99 7.22
N GLY A 35 -4.09 3.81 6.16
CA GLY A 35 -2.93 3.98 5.30
C GLY A 35 -1.70 4.49 6.04
N GLN A 36 -1.87 5.45 6.95
CA GLN A 36 -0.80 5.97 7.79
C GLN A 36 -0.28 4.90 8.76
N ALA A 37 -1.18 4.15 9.40
CA ALA A 37 -0.80 3.08 10.31
C ALA A 37 0.01 1.99 9.60
N VAL A 38 -0.47 1.54 8.43
CA VAL A 38 0.22 0.54 7.60
C VAL A 38 1.58 1.09 7.12
N SER A 39 1.62 2.33 6.63
CA SER A 39 2.87 2.97 6.18
C SER A 39 3.89 3.10 7.32
N HIS A 40 3.43 3.43 8.53
CA HIS A 40 4.28 3.52 9.71
C HIS A 40 4.92 2.17 10.05
N VAL A 41 4.13 1.09 10.07
CA VAL A 41 4.66 -0.24 10.41
C VAL A 41 5.62 -0.73 9.32
N LEU A 42 5.23 -0.68 8.05
CA LEU A 42 6.02 -1.24 6.95
C LEU A 42 7.31 -0.46 6.65
N SER A 43 7.36 0.85 6.93
CA SER A 43 8.55 1.67 6.66
C SER A 43 9.61 1.58 7.76
N ASN A 44 9.30 0.97 8.91
CA ASN A 44 10.21 0.83 10.04
C ASN A 44 11.03 -0.48 9.97
N PRO A 45 12.16 -0.56 10.72
CA PRO A 45 12.92 -1.81 10.86
C PRO A 45 12.07 -2.96 11.45
N PRO A 46 12.39 -4.23 11.09
CA PRO A 46 13.61 -4.66 10.40
C PRO A 46 13.57 -4.59 8.87
N GLN A 47 12.41 -4.62 8.21
CA GLN A 47 12.31 -4.73 6.74
C GLN A 47 12.48 -3.38 6.03
N SER A 48 12.06 -2.27 6.65
CA SER A 48 12.21 -0.90 6.11
C SER A 48 11.78 -0.76 4.65
N HIS A 49 10.56 -1.21 4.32
CA HIS A 49 10.03 -1.19 2.96
C HIS A 49 9.98 0.21 2.36
N LYS A 50 10.11 0.29 1.04
CA LYS A 50 9.90 1.52 0.28
C LYS A 50 8.40 1.69 0.02
N ILE A 51 7.79 2.71 0.60
CA ILE A 51 6.36 2.96 0.50
C ILE A 51 6.10 4.14 -0.44
N THR A 52 5.28 3.95 -1.47
CA THR A 52 4.77 5.05 -2.30
C THR A 52 3.28 5.21 -2.04
N VAL A 53 2.90 6.33 -1.44
CA VAL A 53 1.49 6.69 -1.22
C VAL A 53 0.97 7.50 -2.40
N LEU A 54 -0.04 6.96 -3.07
CA LEU A 54 -0.75 7.62 -4.15
C LEU A 54 -1.77 8.62 -3.57
N THR A 55 -1.58 9.90 -3.90
CA THR A 55 -2.36 11.03 -3.37
C THR A 55 -2.88 11.91 -4.51
N ARG A 56 -4.05 12.52 -4.37
CA ARG A 56 -4.55 13.45 -5.40
C ARG A 56 -3.69 14.70 -5.55
N ASN A 57 -2.99 15.06 -4.47
CA ASN A 57 -2.05 16.17 -4.41
C ASN A 57 -1.07 15.96 -3.26
N SER A 58 0.18 15.67 -3.60
CA SER A 58 1.29 15.39 -2.68
C SER A 58 1.72 16.64 -1.90
N PHE A 59 1.64 17.82 -2.50
CA PHE A 59 1.86 19.08 -1.81
C PHE A 59 0.83 19.26 -0.69
N LEU A 60 -0.47 19.16 -1.00
CA LEU A 60 -1.53 19.29 0.00
C LEU A 60 -1.45 18.20 1.08
N ALA A 61 -1.19 16.95 0.69
CA ALA A 61 -1.04 15.83 1.62
C ALA A 61 0.16 16.00 2.59
N SER A 62 1.20 16.74 2.21
CA SER A 62 2.37 17.02 3.06
C SER A 62 2.28 18.33 3.85
N THR A 63 1.44 19.29 3.43
CA THR A 63 1.26 20.60 4.07
C THR A 63 0.41 20.57 5.35
N PRO A 64 0.31 21.66 6.13
CA PRO A 64 -0.44 21.69 7.40
C PRO A 64 -1.95 21.42 7.26
N SER A 65 -2.53 20.86 8.32
CA SER A 65 -3.86 20.24 8.39
C SER A 65 -5.07 21.08 7.93
N ARG A 66 -4.96 22.41 7.84
CA ARG A 66 -6.10 23.28 7.51
C ARG A 66 -6.50 23.27 6.02
N VAL A 67 -5.62 22.82 5.12
CA VAL A 67 -5.88 22.79 3.66
C VAL A 67 -6.17 21.36 3.17
N SER A 68 -6.02 20.36 4.03
CA SER A 68 -5.80 18.97 3.62
C SER A 68 -6.84 17.96 4.09
N SER A 69 -7.91 18.36 4.81
CA SER A 69 -8.97 17.42 5.23
C SER A 69 -9.65 16.76 4.05
N ASP A 70 -9.88 17.52 2.97
CA ASP A 70 -10.66 17.08 1.82
C ASP A 70 -9.83 16.20 0.86
N PHE A 71 -8.51 16.36 0.87
CA PHE A 71 -7.55 15.63 0.02
C PHE A 71 -6.78 14.54 0.77
N GLY A 72 -7.02 14.41 2.08
CA GLY A 72 -6.25 13.58 3.00
C GLY A 72 -4.92 14.22 3.43
N TRP A 73 -4.44 13.83 4.60
CA TRP A 73 -3.30 14.49 5.26
C TRP A 73 -2.36 13.49 5.92
N ILE A 74 -1.10 13.46 5.49
CA ILE A 74 -0.02 12.69 6.14
C ILE A 74 0.85 13.63 6.97
N GLY A 75 1.16 14.81 6.43
CA GLY A 75 1.91 15.85 7.11
C GLY A 75 3.43 15.68 7.07
N LYS A 76 4.14 16.81 6.99
CA LYS A 76 5.60 16.87 6.90
C LYS A 76 6.32 16.16 8.05
N SER A 77 5.78 16.21 9.27
CA SER A 77 6.39 15.55 10.43
C SER A 77 6.40 14.03 10.25
N PHE A 78 5.33 13.44 9.73
CA PHE A 78 5.28 12.01 9.46
C PHE A 78 6.33 11.63 8.41
N LEU A 79 6.37 12.34 7.28
CA LEU A 79 7.34 12.07 6.21
C LEU A 79 8.79 12.22 6.68
N SER A 80 9.06 13.20 7.55
CA SER A 80 10.41 13.40 8.11
C SER A 80 10.84 12.25 9.03
N SER A 81 9.88 11.63 9.75
CA SER A 81 10.13 10.46 10.59
C SER A 81 10.16 9.14 9.83
N HIS A 82 9.69 9.11 8.56
CA HIS A 82 9.62 7.91 7.73
C HIS A 82 10.26 8.18 6.36
N PRO A 83 11.60 8.19 6.26
CA PRO A 83 12.31 8.59 5.03
C PRO A 83 12.08 7.65 3.83
N ASN A 84 11.53 6.46 4.07
CA ASN A 84 11.17 5.50 3.03
C ASN A 84 9.72 5.65 2.53
N VAL A 85 8.97 6.63 3.04
CA VAL A 85 7.60 6.93 2.59
C VAL A 85 7.62 8.13 1.65
N PHE A 86 7.17 7.90 0.42
CA PHE A 86 7.11 8.87 -0.65
C PHE A 86 5.65 9.18 -0.99
N LEU A 87 5.38 10.40 -1.44
CA LEU A 87 4.09 10.78 -1.99
C LEU A 87 4.21 10.87 -3.50
N ARG A 88 3.19 10.38 -4.20
CA ARG A 88 3.10 10.47 -5.66
C ARG A 88 1.70 10.95 -6.04
N ASP A 89 1.65 11.94 -6.91
CA ASP A 89 0.38 12.44 -7.44
C ASP A 89 -0.27 11.37 -8.32
N TRP A 90 -1.57 11.20 -8.21
CA TRP A 90 -2.35 10.42 -9.18
C TRP A 90 -3.76 10.98 -9.27
N ASP A 91 -4.46 10.57 -10.31
CA ASP A 91 -5.81 11.05 -10.57
C ASP A 91 -6.86 10.52 -9.57
N GLY A 92 -6.57 9.46 -8.81
CA GLY A 92 -7.48 8.87 -7.83
C GLY A 92 -8.84 8.47 -8.40
N GLY A 93 -8.93 8.21 -9.71
CA GLY A 93 -10.19 7.96 -10.39
C GLY A 93 -11.07 9.19 -10.61
N ASP A 94 -10.62 10.41 -10.32
CA ASP A 94 -11.39 11.65 -10.48
C ASP A 94 -10.62 12.66 -11.30
N LEU A 95 -10.97 12.76 -12.59
CA LEU A 95 -10.34 13.69 -13.54
C LEU A 95 -10.73 15.15 -13.30
N LEU A 96 -11.76 15.41 -12.51
CA LEU A 96 -12.29 16.75 -12.28
C LEU A 96 -11.67 17.43 -11.05
N ASP A 97 -11.04 16.65 -10.18
CA ASP A 97 -10.45 17.10 -8.91
C ASP A 97 -8.96 16.75 -8.81
N ILE A 98 -8.27 16.68 -9.96
CA ILE A 98 -6.82 16.55 -9.98
C ILE A 98 -6.19 17.91 -9.72
N VAL A 99 -5.63 18.05 -8.52
CA VAL A 99 -4.94 19.28 -8.10
C VAL A 99 -3.41 19.14 -8.23
N GLY A 100 -2.91 17.91 -8.38
CA GLY A 100 -1.49 17.63 -8.61
C GLY A 100 -1.01 18.07 -10.00
N LYS A 101 0.25 18.50 -10.12
CA LYS A 101 0.84 18.92 -11.42
C LYS A 101 1.42 17.74 -12.19
N ASP A 102 1.80 16.66 -11.50
CA ASP A 102 2.55 15.53 -12.08
C ASP A 102 1.72 14.23 -12.11
N TRP A 103 0.40 14.29 -12.10
CA TRP A 103 -0.45 13.09 -12.07
C TRP A 103 -0.34 12.19 -13.31
N ILE A 104 0.27 12.64 -14.40
CA ILE A 104 0.52 11.83 -15.61
C ILE A 104 1.74 10.93 -15.39
N GLY A 105 1.72 9.72 -15.95
CA GLY A 105 2.86 8.80 -15.91
C GLY A 105 3.03 8.05 -14.59
N TRP A 106 2.07 8.18 -13.67
CA TRP A 106 2.14 7.55 -12.35
C TRP A 106 2.11 6.03 -12.43
N GLN A 107 1.47 5.46 -13.46
CA GLN A 107 1.45 4.03 -13.66
C GLN A 107 2.85 3.51 -13.94
N GLU A 108 3.55 4.11 -14.90
CA GLU A 108 4.87 3.72 -15.36
C GLU A 108 5.93 3.88 -14.26
N ASP A 109 5.88 4.98 -13.49
CA ASP A 109 6.90 5.24 -12.48
C ASP A 109 6.65 4.48 -11.16
N THR A 110 5.39 4.14 -10.85
CA THR A 110 5.01 3.59 -9.55
C THR A 110 4.64 2.11 -9.63
N LEU A 111 3.81 1.70 -10.60
CA LEU A 111 3.29 0.33 -10.67
C LEU A 111 4.27 -0.65 -11.30
N SER A 112 5.17 -0.20 -12.18
CA SER A 112 6.10 -1.10 -12.89
C SER A 112 7.06 -1.84 -11.97
N ASN A 113 7.38 -1.22 -10.82
CA ASN A 113 8.32 -1.73 -9.84
C ASN A 113 7.64 -2.14 -8.54
N ALA A 114 6.31 -2.22 -8.50
CA ALA A 114 5.57 -2.55 -7.28
C ALA A 114 5.63 -4.05 -7.01
N ASP A 115 6.06 -4.44 -5.81
CA ASP A 115 5.92 -5.81 -5.33
C ASP A 115 4.53 -6.02 -4.72
N VAL A 116 3.99 -4.98 -4.07
CA VAL A 116 2.67 -4.99 -3.47
C VAL A 116 1.91 -3.70 -3.78
N VAL A 117 0.63 -3.82 -4.10
CA VAL A 117 -0.33 -2.70 -4.13
C VAL A 117 -1.39 -2.92 -3.05
N ILE A 118 -1.50 -1.98 -2.12
CA ILE A 118 -2.53 -1.96 -1.08
C ILE A 118 -3.58 -0.92 -1.45
N ASN A 119 -4.77 -1.38 -1.82
CA ASN A 119 -5.89 -0.53 -2.23
C ASN A 119 -6.81 -0.19 -1.05
N LEU A 120 -6.63 1.00 -0.47
CA LEU A 120 -7.40 1.51 0.68
C LEU A 120 -8.34 2.66 0.32
N VAL A 121 -8.74 2.80 -0.95
CA VAL A 121 -9.61 3.91 -1.41
C VAL A 121 -10.97 3.87 -0.68
N GLY A 122 -11.16 4.71 0.33
CA GLY A 122 -12.28 4.59 1.28
C GLY A 122 -13.65 5.11 0.80
N GLY A 123 -13.70 6.03 -0.16
CA GLY A 123 -14.97 6.58 -0.65
C GLY A 123 -15.89 5.49 -1.21
N LEU A 124 -17.21 5.58 -1.01
CA LEU A 124 -18.19 4.60 -1.52
C LEU A 124 -19.00 5.16 -2.71
N THR A 125 -18.39 6.05 -3.47
CA THR A 125 -18.94 6.67 -4.68
C THR A 125 -18.48 5.92 -5.94
N VAL A 126 -18.88 6.40 -7.12
CA VAL A 126 -18.38 5.87 -8.41
C VAL A 126 -16.85 5.96 -8.49
N GLN A 127 -16.26 6.94 -7.81
CA GLN A 127 -14.82 7.12 -7.75
C GLN A 127 -14.06 5.90 -7.24
N ARG A 128 -14.62 5.13 -6.29
CA ARG A 128 -13.97 3.90 -5.80
C ARG A 128 -13.74 2.90 -6.92
N SER A 129 -14.77 2.70 -7.74
CA SER A 129 -14.73 1.77 -8.86
C SER A 129 -13.78 2.28 -9.94
N MET A 130 -13.78 3.59 -10.23
CA MET A 130 -12.83 4.19 -11.17
C MET A 130 -11.38 4.09 -10.69
N ALA A 131 -11.12 4.36 -9.41
CA ALA A 131 -9.79 4.25 -8.83
C ALA A 131 -9.30 2.80 -8.88
N THR A 132 -10.16 1.83 -8.53
CA THR A 132 -9.82 0.40 -8.61
C THR A 132 -9.54 0.00 -10.06
N GLU A 133 -10.40 0.38 -11.01
CA GLU A 133 -10.21 0.10 -12.44
C GLU A 133 -8.86 0.62 -12.94
N ARG A 134 -8.48 1.85 -12.58
CA ARG A 134 -7.21 2.45 -13.00
C ARG A 134 -5.99 1.73 -12.44
N ILE A 135 -6.03 1.30 -11.19
CA ILE A 135 -4.94 0.50 -10.59
C ILE A 135 -4.81 -0.82 -11.35
N ILE A 136 -5.92 -1.52 -11.55
CA ILE A 136 -5.92 -2.85 -12.17
C ILE A 136 -5.50 -2.77 -13.63
N ARG A 137 -6.01 -1.79 -14.38
CA ARG A 137 -5.60 -1.53 -15.76
C ARG A 137 -4.12 -1.15 -15.83
N GLY A 138 -3.65 -0.24 -14.98
CA GLY A 138 -2.25 0.14 -14.92
C GLY A 138 -1.33 -1.04 -14.60
N LEU A 139 -1.70 -1.90 -13.65
CA LEU A 139 -0.96 -3.13 -13.36
C LEU A 139 -0.93 -4.09 -14.56
N SER A 140 -2.01 -4.19 -15.33
CA SER A 140 -2.04 -5.00 -16.55
C SER A 140 -1.19 -4.42 -17.68
N GLU A 141 -1.05 -3.10 -17.75
CA GLU A 141 -0.31 -2.41 -18.81
C GLU A 141 1.20 -2.37 -18.55
N VAL A 142 1.60 -2.11 -17.30
CA VAL A 142 3.01 -1.84 -16.94
C VAL A 142 3.50 -2.59 -15.72
N GLY A 143 2.61 -3.23 -14.96
CA GLY A 143 2.93 -3.86 -13.68
C GLY A 143 3.74 -5.15 -13.80
N ASN A 144 4.37 -5.53 -12.69
CA ASN A 144 5.01 -6.84 -12.57
C ASN A 144 3.92 -7.93 -12.43
N PRO A 145 3.93 -9.01 -13.24
CA PRO A 145 2.95 -10.10 -13.12
C PRO A 145 2.92 -10.78 -11.74
N ARG A 146 3.96 -10.59 -10.93
CA ARG A 146 4.06 -11.12 -9.56
C ARG A 146 3.52 -10.18 -8.49
N THR A 147 3.17 -8.93 -8.83
CA THR A 147 2.66 -7.95 -7.87
C THR A 147 1.46 -8.51 -7.11
N MET A 148 1.53 -8.50 -5.78
CA MET A 148 0.40 -8.83 -4.92
C MET A 148 -0.53 -7.63 -4.80
N VAL A 149 -1.84 -7.85 -4.87
CA VAL A 149 -2.82 -6.77 -4.68
C VAL A 149 -3.67 -7.07 -3.47
N VAL A 150 -3.60 -6.22 -2.44
CA VAL A 150 -4.42 -6.29 -1.23
C VAL A 150 -5.50 -5.21 -1.30
N SER A 151 -6.74 -5.59 -1.57
CA SER A 151 -7.88 -4.68 -1.62
C SER A 151 -8.68 -4.73 -0.33
N VAL A 152 -8.85 -3.59 0.33
CA VAL A 152 -9.53 -3.51 1.63
C VAL A 152 -10.85 -2.78 1.51
N SER A 153 -11.90 -3.38 2.05
CA SER A 153 -13.27 -2.88 1.96
C SER A 153 -14.00 -2.98 3.31
N PRO A 154 -15.03 -2.16 3.56
CA PRO A 154 -15.92 -2.34 4.71
C PRO A 154 -16.72 -3.64 4.63
N THR A 155 -17.17 -4.16 5.77
CA THR A 155 -18.14 -5.26 5.83
C THR A 155 -19.50 -4.83 5.28
N ASP A 156 -20.32 -5.80 4.89
CA ASP A 156 -21.66 -5.55 4.36
C ASP A 156 -22.61 -4.88 5.36
N GLU A 157 -22.35 -5.03 6.65
CA GLU A 157 -23.06 -4.37 7.75
C GLU A 157 -22.84 -2.85 7.69
N ASP A 158 -21.61 -2.42 7.42
CA ASP A 158 -21.23 -1.00 7.35
C ASP A 158 -21.67 -0.32 6.03
N LEU A 159 -21.91 -1.10 4.98
CA LEU A 159 -22.26 -0.54 3.67
C LEU A 159 -23.70 0.02 3.59
N ARG A 160 -24.60 -0.32 4.53
CA ARG A 160 -25.99 0.19 4.73
C ARG A 160 -26.97 0.12 3.53
N THR A 161 -26.52 0.19 2.29
CA THR A 161 -27.33 0.29 1.07
C THR A 161 -26.85 -0.69 0.01
N LYS A 162 -27.77 -1.20 -0.81
CA LYS A 162 -27.44 -2.10 -1.93
C LYS A 162 -26.42 -1.47 -2.90
N LEU A 163 -26.59 -0.19 -3.22
CA LEU A 163 -25.68 0.52 -4.13
C LEU A 163 -24.22 0.50 -3.66
N ARG A 164 -23.98 0.69 -2.35
CA ARG A 164 -22.64 0.63 -1.77
C ARG A 164 -22.08 -0.79 -1.79
N LYS A 165 -22.90 -1.79 -1.48
CA LYS A 165 -22.53 -3.23 -1.58
C LYS A 165 -22.13 -3.62 -3.00
N ASP A 166 -22.97 -3.27 -3.98
CA ASP A 166 -22.72 -3.55 -5.39
C ASP A 166 -21.41 -2.92 -5.88
N ARG A 167 -21.11 -1.68 -5.44
CA ARG A 167 -19.84 -1.01 -5.78
C ARG A 167 -18.62 -1.72 -5.20
N VAL A 168 -18.69 -2.13 -3.93
CA VAL A 168 -17.58 -2.87 -3.32
C VAL A 168 -17.39 -4.21 -4.01
N ALA A 169 -18.48 -4.98 -4.22
CA ALA A 169 -18.43 -6.25 -4.93
C ALA A 169 -17.85 -6.11 -6.34
N LEU A 170 -18.17 -5.03 -7.06
CA LEU A 170 -17.57 -4.72 -8.36
C LEU A 170 -16.05 -4.54 -8.26
N CYS A 171 -15.56 -3.80 -7.25
CA CYS A 171 -14.13 -3.60 -7.04
C CYS A 171 -13.41 -4.92 -6.77
N GLU A 172 -13.98 -5.78 -5.91
CA GLU A 172 -13.39 -7.08 -5.57
C GLU A 172 -13.38 -8.02 -6.77
N LYS A 173 -14.46 -8.03 -7.56
CA LYS A 173 -14.51 -8.78 -8.81
C LYS A 173 -13.41 -8.34 -9.78
N MET A 174 -13.14 -7.03 -9.88
CA MET A 174 -12.05 -6.53 -10.72
C MET A 174 -10.68 -7.03 -10.22
N VAL A 175 -10.43 -7.02 -8.91
CA VAL A 175 -9.18 -7.54 -8.33
C VAL A 175 -9.06 -9.04 -8.60
N GLN A 176 -10.07 -9.84 -8.24
CA GLN A 176 -10.04 -11.30 -8.38
C GLN A 176 -9.93 -11.77 -9.83
N ALA A 177 -10.54 -11.05 -10.78
CA ALA A 177 -10.52 -11.43 -12.19
C ALA A 177 -9.20 -11.08 -12.90
N ASN A 178 -8.45 -10.09 -12.40
CA ASN A 178 -7.30 -9.53 -13.13
C ASN A 178 -5.97 -9.62 -12.37
N CYS A 179 -5.99 -9.95 -11.07
CA CYS A 179 -4.78 -10.08 -10.25
C CYS A 179 -4.66 -11.52 -9.72
N PRO A 180 -3.76 -12.34 -10.29
CA PRO A 180 -3.54 -13.72 -9.82
C PRO A 180 -3.19 -13.81 -8.34
N ASN A 181 -2.45 -12.82 -7.84
CA ASN A 181 -2.06 -12.67 -6.43
C ASN A 181 -2.96 -11.65 -5.69
N GLY A 182 -4.22 -11.53 -6.11
CA GLY A 182 -5.19 -10.59 -5.54
C GLY A 182 -5.88 -11.15 -4.29
N VAL A 183 -5.86 -10.39 -3.19
CA VAL A 183 -6.54 -10.69 -1.94
C VAL A 183 -7.52 -9.57 -1.62
N CYS A 184 -8.77 -9.93 -1.28
CA CYS A 184 -9.79 -8.97 -0.84
C CYS A 184 -10.08 -9.18 0.65
N LEU A 185 -9.88 -8.13 1.45
CA LEU A 185 -10.12 -8.14 2.89
C LEU A 185 -11.32 -7.27 3.26
N ARG A 186 -12.06 -7.71 4.27
CA ARG A 186 -13.28 -7.05 4.78
C ARG A 186 -13.13 -6.80 6.28
N PHE A 187 -13.23 -5.53 6.68
CA PHE A 187 -13.15 -5.13 8.10
C PHE A 187 -14.25 -4.15 8.46
N GLY A 188 -14.66 -4.16 9.73
CA GLY A 188 -15.65 -3.23 10.25
C GLY A 188 -15.07 -1.83 10.51
N GLU A 189 -15.94 -0.84 10.74
CA GLU A 189 -15.56 0.52 11.14
C GLU A 189 -15.10 0.63 12.62
N GLU A 190 -15.30 -0.41 13.43
CA GLU A 190 -14.91 -0.39 14.84
C GLU A 190 -13.38 -0.29 15.04
N LYS A 191 -12.95 0.39 16.12
CA LYS A 191 -11.52 0.57 16.44
C LYS A 191 -10.74 -0.75 16.52
N LYS A 192 -11.36 -1.82 17.02
CA LYS A 192 -10.74 -3.15 17.09
C LYS A 192 -10.48 -3.75 15.70
N GLU A 193 -11.41 -3.52 14.78
CA GLU A 193 -11.32 -3.98 13.39
C GLU A 193 -10.26 -3.17 12.64
N PHE A 194 -10.08 -1.89 12.96
CA PHE A 194 -8.99 -1.08 12.42
C PHE A 194 -7.60 -1.65 12.74
N GLN A 195 -7.34 -2.01 14.01
CA GLN A 195 -6.06 -2.59 14.41
C GLN A 195 -5.83 -3.93 13.70
N ARG A 196 -6.85 -4.78 13.71
CA ARG A 196 -6.82 -6.08 13.02
C ARG A 196 -6.56 -5.92 11.52
N ALA A 197 -7.15 -4.91 10.88
CA ALA A 197 -6.91 -4.61 9.47
C ALA A 197 -5.43 -4.29 9.21
N CYS A 198 -4.84 -3.44 10.04
CA CYS A 198 -3.42 -3.10 9.94
C CYS A 198 -2.53 -4.34 10.11
N GLU A 199 -2.77 -5.15 11.15
CA GLU A 199 -2.01 -6.36 11.43
C GLU A 199 -2.09 -7.38 10.29
N GLU A 200 -3.29 -7.60 9.74
CA GLU A 200 -3.50 -8.55 8.66
C GLU A 200 -2.85 -8.10 7.34
N ILE A 201 -2.94 -6.80 7.02
CA ILE A 201 -2.27 -6.24 5.84
C ILE A 201 -0.75 -6.42 5.96
N VAL A 202 -0.17 -6.05 7.11
CA VAL A 202 1.27 -6.18 7.36
C VAL A 202 1.70 -7.64 7.27
N ARG A 203 0.94 -8.55 7.89
CA ARG A 203 1.21 -10.00 7.84
C ARG A 203 1.24 -10.54 6.41
N LEU A 204 0.34 -10.08 5.54
CA LEU A 204 0.34 -10.48 4.13
C LEU A 204 1.58 -9.94 3.40
N VAL A 205 1.94 -8.68 3.61
CA VAL A 205 3.12 -8.06 3.00
C VAL A 205 4.41 -8.78 3.43
N ASP A 206 4.55 -9.07 4.72
CA ASP A 206 5.73 -9.73 5.29
C ASP A 206 5.84 -11.22 4.91
N SER A 207 4.80 -11.81 4.32
CA SER A 207 4.81 -13.21 3.89
C SER A 207 5.37 -13.46 2.49
N LEU A 208 5.71 -12.39 1.77
CA LEU A 208 6.35 -12.41 0.45
C LEU A 208 7.88 -12.48 0.55
#